data_AF-A0A292E2Z4-F1
#
_entry.id   AF-A0A292E2Z4-F1
#
_cell.length_a   1.000
_cell.length_b   1.000
_cell.length_c   1.000
_cell.angle_alpha   90.00
_cell.angle_beta   90.00
_cell.angle_gamma   90.00
#
_symmetry.space_group_name_H-M   'P 1'
#
loop_
_entity.id
_entity.type
_entity.pdbx_description
1 polymer ?
#
loop_
_entity_poly.entity_id
_entity_poly.type
_entity_poly.pdbx_seq_one_letter_code
_entity_poly.pdbx_strand_id
1 'polypeptide(L)'
;MASLRAVYLAPEQIDKIVTPLLSDAFKDYGFNRASIKEDETFDGEPIIRVRADVKEAVPARELVKILGRIHDALRAGNDERIVFLSAPGPAVVAPAGDEDEDTF
;
A
#
# COMPACT_ATOMS: atom_id res chain seq x y z
N MET A 1 26.37 20.37 14.81
CA MET A 1 25.86 19.26 13.99
C MET A 1 24.34 19.33 14.01
N ALA A 2 23.72 19.74 12.92
CA ALA A 2 22.26 19.75 12.83
C ALA A 2 21.79 18.29 12.84
N SER A 3 21.02 17.91 13.85
CA SER A 3 20.32 16.63 13.86
C SER A 3 19.37 16.64 12.66
N LEU A 4 19.70 15.88 11.61
CA LEU A 4 18.77 15.61 10.52
C LEU A 4 17.63 14.77 11.09
N ARG A 5 16.68 15.43 11.77
CA ARG A 5 15.38 14.82 12.04
C ARG A 5 14.72 14.68 10.68
N ALA A 6 14.58 13.44 10.21
CA ALA A 6 13.73 13.13 9.08
C ALA A 6 12.35 13.77 9.35
N VAL A 7 11.88 14.56 8.39
CA VAL A 7 10.57 15.21 8.47
C VAL A 7 9.57 14.24 7.90
N TYR A 8 8.81 13.57 8.77
CA TYR A 8 7.74 12.69 8.31
C TYR A 8 6.44 13.48 8.14
N LEU A 9 5.74 13.21 7.05
CA LEU A 9 4.41 13.76 6.84
C LEU A 9 3.44 13.10 7.84
N ALA A 10 2.49 13.90 8.32
CA ALA A 10 1.41 13.38 9.14
C ALA A 10 0.49 12.45 8.32
N PRO A 11 -0.15 11.45 8.93
CA PRO A 11 -1.05 10.52 8.25
C PRO A 11 -2.07 11.18 7.31
N GLU A 12 -2.64 12.31 7.72
CA GLU A 12 -3.65 13.04 6.94
C GLU A 12 -3.05 13.70 5.69
N GLN A 13 -1.76 14.05 5.73
CA GLN A 13 -1.05 14.58 4.56
C GLN A 13 -0.71 13.46 3.59
N ILE A 14 -0.29 12.31 4.10
CA ILE A 14 -0.03 11.11 3.28
C ILE A 14 -1.32 10.70 2.58
N ASP A 15 -2.46 10.64 3.29
CA ASP A 15 -3.75 10.30 2.70
C ASP A 15 -4.17 11.23 1.57
N LYS A 16 -4.03 12.54 1.77
CA LYS A 16 -4.32 13.55 0.73
C LYS A 16 -3.44 13.41 -0.52
N ILE A 17 -2.24 12.88 -0.38
CA ILE A 17 -1.32 12.66 -1.50
C ILE A 17 -1.61 11.32 -2.19
N VAL A 18 -1.72 10.25 -1.40
CA VAL A 18 -1.75 8.86 -1.89
C VAL A 18 -3.13 8.47 -2.42
N THR A 19 -4.21 8.84 -1.73
CA THR A 19 -5.57 8.42 -2.10
C THR A 19 -6.00 8.89 -3.50
N PRO A 20 -5.74 10.14 -3.93
CA PRO A 20 -6.04 10.56 -5.31
C PRO A 20 -5.24 9.79 -6.38
N LEU A 21 -3.97 9.49 -6.10
CA LEU A 21 -3.12 8.72 -7.01
C LEU A 21 -3.66 7.30 -7.20
N LEU A 22 -4.03 6.64 -6.10
CA LEU A 22 -4.63 5.31 -6.15
C LEU A 22 -6.01 5.32 -6.83
N SER A 23 -6.84 6.31 -6.54
CA SER A 23 -8.17 6.43 -7.11
C SER A 23 -8.12 6.59 -8.64
N ASP A 24 -7.20 7.38 -9.16
CA ASP A 24 -7.04 7.53 -10.62
C ASP A 24 -6.42 6.28 -11.26
N ALA A 25 -5.36 5.75 -10.66
CA ALA A 25 -4.65 4.59 -11.21
C ALA A 25 -5.50 3.30 -11.19
N PHE A 26 -6.35 3.13 -10.17
CA PHE A 26 -7.12 1.91 -9.98
C PHE A 26 -8.61 2.03 -10.31
N LYS A 27 -9.03 3.13 -10.93
CA LYS A 27 -10.43 3.34 -11.35
C LYS A 27 -10.98 2.18 -12.19
N ASP A 28 -10.16 1.68 -13.14
CA ASP A 28 -10.54 0.62 -14.06
C ASP A 28 -10.62 -0.75 -13.38
N TYR A 29 -10.03 -0.88 -12.18
CA TYR A 29 -10.09 -2.07 -11.32
C TYR A 29 -11.15 -1.94 -10.21
N GLY A 30 -12.00 -0.91 -10.30
CA GLY A 30 -13.07 -0.66 -9.34
C GLY A 30 -12.55 -0.25 -7.96
N PHE A 31 -11.60 0.69 -7.91
CA PHE A 31 -11.16 1.31 -6.66
C PHE A 31 -12.35 1.75 -5.79
N ASN A 32 -12.32 1.38 -4.51
CA ASN A 32 -13.33 1.73 -3.52
C ASN A 32 -12.75 2.71 -2.50
N ARG A 33 -11.65 2.31 -1.83
CA ARG A 33 -10.99 3.11 -0.79
C ARG A 33 -9.54 2.70 -0.63
N ALA A 34 -8.79 3.55 0.07
CA ALA A 34 -7.45 3.24 0.55
C ALA A 34 -7.42 3.17 2.08
N SER A 35 -6.51 2.37 2.61
CA SER A 35 -6.12 2.36 4.02
C SER A 35 -4.62 2.58 4.10
N ILE A 36 -4.22 3.57 4.88
CA ILE A 36 -2.83 3.94 5.08
C ILE A 36 -2.53 3.77 6.57
N LYS A 37 -1.45 3.06 6.87
CA LYS A 37 -0.98 2.83 8.24
C LYS A 37 0.50 3.10 8.31
N GLU A 38 0.91 3.78 9.36
CA GLU A 38 2.31 3.85 9.76
C GLU A 38 2.63 2.58 10.55
N ASP A 39 3.80 2.02 10.30
CA ASP A 39 4.30 0.81 10.95
C ASP A 39 5.83 0.91 11.05
N GLU A 40 6.47 -0.06 11.66
CA GLU A 40 7.93 -0.11 11.78
C GLU A 40 8.47 -1.45 11.23
N THR A 41 9.67 -1.42 10.67
CA THR A 41 10.40 -2.66 10.37
C THR A 41 10.84 -3.34 11.66
N PHE A 42 11.34 -4.57 11.55
CA PHE A 42 11.94 -5.28 12.70
C PHE A 42 13.08 -4.49 13.36
N ASP A 43 13.81 -3.70 12.57
CA ASP A 43 14.93 -2.88 13.02
C ASP A 43 14.48 -1.48 13.52
N GLY A 44 13.17 -1.22 13.59
CA GLY A 44 12.59 0.04 14.07
C GLY A 44 12.58 1.16 13.03
N GLU A 45 12.76 0.85 11.74
CA GLU A 45 12.66 1.86 10.68
C GLU A 45 11.20 2.16 10.36
N PRO A 46 10.77 3.42 10.33
CA PRO A 46 9.37 3.77 10.06
C PRO A 46 9.02 3.53 8.59
N ILE A 47 7.89 2.84 8.37
CA ILE A 47 7.37 2.50 7.06
C ILE A 47 5.91 2.93 6.92
N ILE A 48 5.46 3.01 5.67
CA ILE A 48 4.06 3.30 5.33
C ILE A 48 3.49 2.08 4.64
N ARG A 49 2.42 1.50 5.20
CA ARG A 49 1.64 0.44 4.56
C ARG A 49 0.40 1.05 3.91
N VAL A 50 0.30 0.87 2.61
CA VAL A 50 -0.80 1.34 1.78
C VAL A 50 -1.56 0.13 1.24
N ARG A 51 -2.86 0.08 1.51
CA ARG A 51 -3.77 -0.93 0.97
C ARG A 51 -4.86 -0.24 0.16
N ALA A 52 -4.98 -0.61 -1.11
CA ALA A 52 -6.12 -0.23 -1.95
C ALA A 52 -7.14 -1.36 -1.98
N ASP A 53 -8.38 -1.06 -1.62
CA ASP A 53 -9.50 -1.99 -1.81
C ASP A 53 -10.06 -1.80 -3.24
N VAL A 54 -9.97 -2.86 -4.04
CA VAL A 54 -10.32 -2.88 -5.47
C VAL A 54 -11.27 -4.05 -5.77
N LYS A 55 -12.13 -3.92 -6.79
CA LYS A 55 -13.06 -4.98 -7.21
C LYS A 55 -12.40 -6.06 -8.05
N GLU A 56 -11.29 -5.74 -8.69
CA GLU A 56 -10.55 -6.65 -9.56
C GLU A 56 -9.08 -6.68 -9.17
N ALA A 57 -8.41 -7.81 -9.42
CA ALA A 57 -6.99 -7.94 -9.15
C ALA A 57 -6.18 -6.98 -10.04
N VAL A 58 -5.36 -6.15 -9.41
CA VAL A 58 -4.48 -5.21 -10.13
C VAL A 58 -3.21 -5.94 -10.58
N PRO A 59 -2.82 -5.86 -11.87
CA PRO A 59 -1.57 -6.42 -12.36
C PRO A 59 -0.34 -5.85 -11.63
N ALA A 60 0.65 -6.69 -11.34
CA ALA A 60 1.88 -6.27 -10.65
C ALA A 60 2.58 -5.06 -11.31
N ARG A 61 2.55 -4.96 -12.64
CA ARG A 61 3.12 -3.81 -13.37
C ARG A 61 2.46 -2.48 -13.01
N GLU A 62 1.14 -2.46 -12.79
CA GLU A 62 0.40 -1.25 -12.43
C GLU A 62 0.69 -0.88 -10.96
N LEU A 63 0.81 -1.88 -10.09
CA LEU A 63 1.25 -1.70 -8.69
C LEU A 63 2.64 -1.04 -8.61
N VAL A 64 3.61 -1.55 -9.36
CA VAL A 64 4.97 -0.99 -9.39
C VAL A 64 4.96 0.44 -9.94
N LYS A 65 4.20 0.69 -11.01
CA LYS A 65 4.10 2.01 -11.62
C LYS A 65 3.52 3.05 -10.66
N ILE A 66 2.43 2.71 -9.96
CA ILE A 66 1.83 3.64 -9.01
C ILE A 66 2.66 3.79 -7.73
N LEU A 67 3.35 2.72 -7.29
CA LEU A 67 4.27 2.78 -6.16
C LEU A 67 5.39 3.81 -6.40
N GLY A 68 5.96 3.83 -7.61
CA GLY A 68 6.94 4.86 -7.99
C GLY A 68 6.39 6.28 -7.88
N ARG A 69 5.17 6.52 -8.40
CA ARG A 69 4.52 7.84 -8.30
C ARG A 69 4.23 8.25 -6.86
N ILE A 70 3.87 7.30 -5.99
CA ILE A 70 3.66 7.55 -4.57
C ILE A 70 4.98 7.96 -3.91
N HIS A 71 6.07 7.23 -4.18
CA HIS A 71 7.40 7.60 -3.66
C HIS A 71 7.81 9.01 -4.11
N ASP A 72 7.66 9.33 -5.38
CA ASP A 72 8.01 10.67 -5.91
C ASP A 72 7.18 11.77 -5.24
N ALA A 73 5.87 11.53 -5.03
CA ALA A 73 4.98 12.49 -4.42
C ALA A 73 5.26 12.71 -2.92
N LEU A 74 5.57 11.65 -2.17
CA LEU A 74 5.94 11.74 -0.76
C LEU A 74 7.29 12.44 -0.59
N ARG A 75 8.26 12.14 -1.46
CA ARG A 75 9.58 12.78 -1.45
C ARG A 75 9.49 14.28 -1.73
N ALA A 76 8.58 14.70 -2.60
CA ALA A 76 8.31 16.13 -2.81
C ALA A 76 7.80 16.85 -1.54
N GLY A 77 7.21 16.10 -0.61
CA GLY A 77 6.82 16.55 0.73
C GLY A 77 7.89 16.32 1.82
N ASN A 78 9.13 16.00 1.45
CA ASN A 78 10.25 15.62 2.33
C ASN A 78 10.07 14.31 3.13
N ASP A 79 9.15 13.43 2.72
CA ASP A 79 8.98 12.11 3.34
C ASP A 79 9.67 11.02 2.51
N GLU A 80 10.71 10.42 3.07
CA GLU A 80 11.53 9.39 2.42
C GLU A 80 11.28 7.97 2.97
N ARG A 81 10.18 7.75 3.70
CA ARG A 81 9.87 6.42 4.26
C ARG A 81 9.65 5.37 3.18
N ILE A 82 9.93 4.12 3.53
CA ILE A 82 9.64 2.95 2.68
C ILE A 82 8.13 2.77 2.60
N VAL A 83 7.60 2.59 1.38
CA VAL A 83 6.17 2.38 1.13
C VAL A 83 5.91 0.95 0.68
N PHE A 84 5.02 0.26 1.38
CA PHE A 84 4.49 -1.04 0.96
C PHE A 84 3.10 -0.87 0.40
N LEU A 85 2.93 -1.06 -0.91
CA LEU A 85 1.63 -1.02 -1.56
C LEU A 85 1.06 -2.43 -1.79
N SER A 86 -0.20 -2.60 -1.43
CA SER A 86 -1.00 -3.80 -1.73
C SER A 86 -2.36 -3.42 -2.30
N ALA A 87 -2.85 -4.19 -3.27
CA ALA A 87 -4.21 -4.07 -3.78
C ALA A 87 -4.83 -5.47 -3.94
N PRO A 88 -5.13 -6.16 -2.83
CA PRO A 88 -5.82 -7.43 -2.91
C PRO A 88 -7.19 -7.19 -3.54
N GLY A 89 -7.46 -7.87 -4.66
CA GLY A 89 -8.81 -7.97 -5.21
C GLY A 89 -9.78 -8.64 -4.22
N PRO A 90 -11.04 -8.88 -4.61
CA PRO A 90 -11.95 -9.66 -3.79
C PRO A 90 -11.27 -10.96 -3.40
N ALA A 91 -11.33 -11.29 -2.11
CA ALA A 91 -10.81 -12.56 -1.62
C ALA A 91 -11.50 -13.65 -2.43
N VAL A 92 -10.74 -14.36 -3.26
CA VAL A 92 -11.17 -15.66 -3.75
C VAL A 92 -11.17 -16.51 -2.50
N VAL A 93 -12.34 -16.70 -1.90
CA VAL A 93 -12.53 -17.74 -0.88
C VAL A 93 -12.14 -19.02 -1.62
N ALA A 94 -10.95 -19.56 -1.31
CA ALA A 94 -10.61 -20.90 -1.75
C ALA A 94 -11.77 -21.79 -1.30
N PRO A 95 -12.37 -22.62 -2.18
CA PRO A 95 -13.35 -23.58 -1.70
C PRO A 95 -12.69 -24.36 -0.57
N ALA A 96 -13.37 -24.43 0.57
CA ALA A 96 -13.02 -25.37 1.62
C ALA A 96 -13.21 -26.77 1.03
N GLY A 97 -12.19 -27.25 0.33
CA GLY A 97 -12.11 -28.60 -0.20
C GLY A 97 -11.44 -29.44 0.86
N ASP A 98 -12.21 -30.39 1.40
CA ASP A 98 -11.84 -31.38 2.41
C ASP A 98 -10.40 -31.90 2.20
N GLU A 99 -9.51 -31.59 3.14
CA GLU A 99 -8.33 -32.40 3.39
C GLU A 99 -8.81 -33.66 4.14
N ASP A 100 -9.28 -34.66 3.38
CA ASP A 100 -9.37 -36.02 3.89
C ASP A 100 -7.94 -36.49 4.22
N GLU A 101 -7.59 -36.41 5.50
CA GLU A 101 -6.40 -37.02 6.09
C GLU A 101 -6.51 -38.54 5.95
N ASP A 102 -6.00 -39.09 4.85
CA ASP A 102 -5.67 -40.52 4.74
C ASP A 102 -4.58 -40.84 5.78
N THR A 103 -5.02 -41.27 6.96
CA THR A 103 -4.16 -41.82 8.01
C THR A 103 -3.77 -43.24 7.62
N PHE A 104 -2.50 -43.44 7.24
CA PHE A 104 -1.88 -44.77 7.10
C PHE A 104 -1.39 -45.32 8.45
#